data_AF-A0AAU9WJ87-F1
#
_entry.id   AF-A0AAU9WJ87-F1
#
_cell.length_a   1.000
_cell.length_b   1.000
_cell.length_c   1.000
_cell.angle_alpha   90.00
_cell.angle_beta   90.00
_cell.angle_gamma   90.00
#
_symmetry.space_group_name_H-M   'P 1'
#
loop_
_entity.id
_entity.type
_entity.pdbx_description
1 polymer ?
#
loop_
_entity_poly.entity_id
_entity_poly.type
_entity_poly.pdbx_seq_one_letter_code
_entity_poly.pdbx_strand_id
1 'polypeptide(L)'
;MNVFRSWCQCRHLEYVSIETMAPEKLDKVLSKFYAEVKKKDGDDYEPESLKIMQSAIERYLKEKNYPLSIVRSREFHSSQEILHAKAISLRQQGKGKRPNKAQPITPEEESALWEKGQLGDFNGKVLTNVNFKNLTEQLGFRGRQEHYDACVEDVIIRQREDGTEVVEFREGPTKTRSGGLTIRRRTTPQAMFSTDGGKCDPVRLFKLWLSKRPAGMKNTGPLYLSIINRPKSADVWYTKVRMGQNTIGNLMKSMASCLRTNKKLTNHGMRKTLVSKLKKSGQPRNVICEITGHARESSLDDYDEIDENHRKELSQIISGYKEVSNENQANEVSRQNTANEASNQEIAVQYKRTPLVPIYHVQQQGQMHQAMGSNPGFQPAEFSGFPPRFPLQSQFRMEAFSCAAPVPSQNYTGCTFNFFSRDSQNSPPQPQKKRRAYIIESDDED
;
A
#
# COMPACT_ATOMS: atom_id res chain seq x y z
N MET A 1 -20.35 4.77 5.91
CA MET A 1 -21.74 4.98 6.35
C MET A 1 -22.77 4.14 5.59
N ASN A 2 -22.73 4.04 4.26
CA ASN A 2 -23.77 3.31 3.49
C ASN A 2 -24.02 1.86 3.96
N VAL A 3 -22.96 1.10 4.24
CA VAL A 3 -23.09 -0.29 4.75
C VAL A 3 -23.81 -0.33 6.09
N PHE A 4 -23.42 0.55 7.02
CA PHE A 4 -24.06 0.65 8.33
C PHE A 4 -25.55 1.05 8.22
N ARG A 5 -25.85 2.09 7.41
CA ARG A 5 -27.24 2.54 7.18
C ARG A 5 -28.10 1.44 6.55
N SER A 6 -27.57 0.71 5.57
CA SER A 6 -28.25 -0.42 4.96
C SER A 6 -28.52 -1.54 5.96
N TRP A 7 -27.56 -1.84 6.84
CA TRP A 7 -27.77 -2.82 7.91
C TRP A 7 -28.84 -2.34 8.91
N CYS A 8 -28.86 -1.06 9.27
CA CYS A 8 -29.91 -0.50 10.14
C CYS A 8 -31.30 -0.65 9.53
N GLN A 9 -31.48 -0.35 8.23
CA GLN A 9 -32.75 -0.51 7.52
C GLN A 9 -33.25 -1.97 7.57
N CYS A 10 -32.37 -2.95 7.35
CA CYS A 10 -32.73 -4.36 7.43
C CYS A 10 -33.18 -4.82 8.83
N ARG A 11 -32.96 -4.00 9.86
CA ARG A 11 -33.27 -4.31 11.27
C ARG A 11 -34.29 -3.37 11.87
N HIS A 12 -34.98 -2.56 11.05
CA HIS A 12 -35.94 -1.55 11.50
C HIS A 12 -35.30 -0.54 12.48
N LEU A 13 -34.02 -0.25 12.26
CA LEU A 13 -33.22 0.71 13.00
C LEU A 13 -32.95 1.98 12.17
N GLU A 14 -33.73 2.25 11.12
CA GLU A 14 -33.49 3.42 10.25
C GLU A 14 -33.58 4.78 10.96
N TYR A 15 -34.33 4.87 12.07
CA TYR A 15 -34.48 6.09 12.87
C TYR A 15 -33.48 6.18 14.04
N VAL A 16 -32.50 5.27 14.10
CA VAL A 16 -31.48 5.28 15.14
C VAL A 16 -30.52 6.44 14.90
N SER A 17 -30.73 7.54 15.62
CA SER A 17 -29.77 8.64 15.71
C SER A 17 -28.59 8.23 16.58
N ILE A 18 -27.57 7.62 15.96
CA ILE A 18 -26.33 7.24 16.63
C ILE A 18 -25.54 8.46 17.16
N GLU A 19 -25.84 9.65 16.63
CA GLU A 19 -25.18 10.93 16.91
C GLU A 19 -25.56 11.48 18.30
N THR A 20 -26.71 11.08 18.80
CA THR A 20 -27.28 11.53 20.07
C THR A 20 -27.51 10.37 21.04
N MET A 21 -27.06 9.17 20.68
CA MET A 21 -27.27 7.96 21.47
C MET A 21 -26.34 7.91 22.69
N ALA A 22 -26.84 7.38 23.81
CA ALA A 22 -25.98 7.11 24.96
C ALA A 22 -24.89 6.06 24.61
N PRO A 23 -23.65 6.21 25.11
CA PRO A 23 -22.53 5.33 24.75
C PRO A 23 -22.83 3.83 24.90
N GLU A 24 -23.49 3.43 25.98
CA GLU A 24 -23.81 2.03 26.29
C GLU A 24 -24.82 1.44 25.30
N LYS A 25 -25.75 2.27 24.80
CA LYS A 25 -26.71 1.87 23.78
C LYS A 25 -26.02 1.77 22.42
N LEU A 26 -25.16 2.74 22.10
CA LEU A 26 -24.44 2.75 20.83
C LEU A 26 -23.46 1.57 20.75
N ASP A 27 -22.78 1.24 21.84
CA ASP A 27 -21.91 0.06 21.94
C ASP A 27 -22.68 -1.22 21.61
N LYS A 28 -23.85 -1.43 22.21
CA LYS A 28 -24.73 -2.58 21.90
C LYS A 28 -25.14 -2.63 20.43
N VAL A 29 -25.43 -1.48 19.81
CA VAL A 29 -25.77 -1.41 18.38
C VAL A 29 -24.58 -1.79 17.51
N LEU A 30 -23.38 -1.27 17.83
CA LEU A 30 -22.15 -1.56 17.10
C LEU A 30 -21.72 -3.02 17.28
N SER A 31 -21.89 -3.59 18.48
CA SER A 31 -21.69 -5.01 18.76
C SER A 31 -22.51 -5.90 17.82
N LYS A 32 -23.82 -5.62 17.70
CA LYS A 32 -24.69 -6.33 16.77
C LYS A 32 -24.26 -6.14 15.32
N PHE A 33 -23.95 -4.90 14.93
CA PHE A 33 -23.49 -4.60 13.58
C PHE A 33 -22.25 -5.40 13.20
N TYR A 34 -21.19 -5.41 14.02
CA TYR A 34 -19.95 -6.13 13.68
C TYR A 34 -20.09 -7.64 13.69
N ALA A 35 -20.98 -8.20 14.52
CA ALA A 35 -21.25 -9.63 14.52
C ALA A 35 -21.90 -10.10 13.19
N GLU A 36 -22.80 -9.26 12.65
CA GLU A 36 -23.74 -9.66 11.60
C GLU A 36 -23.45 -9.11 10.20
N VAL A 37 -22.62 -8.06 10.11
CA VAL A 37 -22.41 -7.35 8.83
C VAL A 37 -21.86 -8.28 7.75
N LYS A 38 -22.60 -8.38 6.66
CA LYS A 38 -22.30 -9.21 5.49
C LYS A 38 -22.47 -8.41 4.20
N LYS A 39 -21.81 -8.89 3.14
CA LYS A 39 -21.98 -8.35 1.79
C LYS A 39 -23.39 -8.65 1.27
N LYS A 40 -23.74 -8.04 0.14
CA LYS A 40 -25.05 -8.23 -0.51
C LYS A 40 -25.30 -9.68 -0.95
N ASP A 41 -24.25 -10.42 -1.26
CA ASP A 41 -24.26 -11.84 -1.64
C ASP A 41 -24.32 -12.79 -0.42
N GLY A 42 -24.34 -12.27 0.82
CA GLY A 42 -24.35 -13.06 2.05
C GLY A 42 -22.96 -13.43 2.58
N ASP A 43 -21.91 -13.18 1.80
CA ASP A 43 -20.54 -13.48 2.21
C ASP A 43 -20.02 -12.51 3.27
N ASP A 44 -19.14 -13.00 4.14
CA ASP A 44 -18.44 -12.13 5.09
C ASP A 44 -17.47 -11.16 4.38
N TYR A 45 -17.30 -9.99 4.97
CA TYR A 45 -16.25 -9.05 4.56
C TYR A 45 -14.85 -9.55 4.93
N GLU A 46 -13.82 -8.97 4.31
CA GLU A 46 -12.44 -9.15 4.75
C GLU A 46 -12.22 -8.48 6.11
N PRO A 47 -11.36 -9.01 7.00
CA PRO A 47 -11.08 -8.40 8.30
C PRO A 47 -10.71 -6.90 8.21
N GLU A 48 -9.91 -6.52 7.21
CA GLU A 48 -9.51 -5.12 6.99
C GLU A 48 -10.70 -4.23 6.60
N SER A 49 -11.70 -4.78 5.90
CA SER A 49 -12.90 -4.02 5.53
C SER A 49 -13.71 -3.65 6.77
N LEU A 50 -13.76 -4.51 7.79
CA LEU A 50 -14.43 -4.21 9.05
C LEU A 50 -13.75 -3.04 9.79
N LYS A 51 -12.41 -3.01 9.79
CA LYS A 51 -11.63 -1.89 10.36
C LYS A 51 -11.88 -0.57 9.62
N ILE A 52 -12.02 -0.64 8.29
CA ILE A 52 -12.41 0.53 7.48
C ILE A 52 -13.83 0.99 7.83
N MET A 53 -14.76 0.06 8.06
CA MET A 53 -16.12 0.41 8.51
C MET A 53 -16.11 1.10 9.88
N GLN A 54 -15.38 0.56 10.86
CA GLN A 54 -15.20 1.19 12.17
C GLN A 54 -14.65 2.61 12.03
N SER A 55 -13.59 2.78 11.23
CA SER A 55 -12.98 4.09 10.99
C SER A 55 -13.95 5.07 10.31
N ALA A 56 -14.80 4.57 9.41
CA ALA A 56 -15.80 5.39 8.73
C ALA A 56 -16.93 5.83 9.67
N ILE A 57 -17.34 5.00 10.63
CA ILE A 57 -18.33 5.33 11.66
C ILE A 57 -17.72 6.31 12.66
N GLU A 58 -16.52 6.05 13.16
CA GLU A 58 -15.77 6.96 14.06
C GLU A 58 -15.64 8.36 13.44
N ARG A 59 -15.26 8.44 12.16
CA ARG A 59 -15.16 9.73 11.46
C ARG A 59 -16.50 10.45 11.37
N TYR A 60 -17.58 9.72 11.08
CA TYR A 60 -18.93 10.28 11.02
C TYR A 60 -19.37 10.83 12.37
N LEU A 61 -19.17 10.07 13.45
CA LEU A 61 -19.52 10.49 14.81
C LEU A 61 -18.74 11.74 15.24
N LYS A 62 -17.45 11.81 14.89
CA LYS A 62 -16.63 13.01 15.11
C LYS A 62 -17.13 14.24 14.37
N GLU A 63 -17.52 14.08 13.11
CA GLU A 63 -18.12 15.16 12.31
C GLU A 63 -19.44 15.66 12.92
N LYS A 64 -20.13 14.77 13.65
CA LYS A 64 -21.36 15.06 14.39
C LYS A 64 -21.12 15.48 15.85
N ASN A 65 -19.87 15.78 16.21
CA ASN A 65 -19.47 16.19 17.56
C ASN A 65 -19.86 15.20 18.66
N TYR A 66 -19.91 13.91 18.34
CA TYR A 66 -20.13 12.87 19.35
C TYR A 66 -18.96 12.87 20.36
N PRO A 67 -19.22 12.85 21.68
CA PRO A 67 -18.21 13.19 22.69
C PRO A 67 -17.13 12.12 22.93
N LEU A 68 -17.39 10.86 22.58
CA LEU A 68 -16.50 9.72 22.84
C LEU A 68 -16.02 9.05 21.55
N SER A 69 -14.87 8.39 21.61
CA SER A 69 -14.32 7.65 20.46
C SER A 69 -14.74 6.18 20.53
N ILE A 70 -15.39 5.68 19.50
CA ILE A 70 -15.80 4.27 19.45
C ILE A 70 -14.59 3.31 19.33
N VAL A 71 -13.41 3.86 19.04
CA VAL A 71 -12.16 3.11 18.88
C VAL A 71 -11.30 3.12 20.14
N ARG A 72 -11.38 4.19 20.95
CA ARG A 72 -10.46 4.42 22.08
C ARG A 72 -11.14 4.42 23.44
N SER A 73 -12.42 4.79 23.49
CA SER A 73 -13.16 4.93 24.74
C SER A 73 -13.57 3.55 25.26
N ARG A 74 -13.45 3.35 26.57
CA ARG A 74 -13.75 2.09 27.28
C ARG A 74 -15.23 1.72 27.24
N GLU A 75 -16.09 2.73 27.08
CA GLU A 75 -17.55 2.60 26.96
C GLU A 75 -17.96 1.78 25.73
N PHE A 76 -17.04 1.60 24.77
CA PHE A 76 -17.22 0.80 23.56
C PHE A 76 -16.50 -0.56 23.60
N HIS A 77 -16.21 -1.07 24.80
CA HIS A 77 -15.44 -2.30 24.96
C HIS A 77 -16.11 -3.51 24.29
N SER A 78 -17.43 -3.68 24.43
CA SER A 78 -18.13 -4.86 23.85
C SER A 78 -18.02 -4.87 22.33
N SER A 79 -18.26 -3.73 21.68
CA SER A 79 -18.20 -3.66 20.22
C SER A 79 -16.77 -3.80 19.69
N GLN A 80 -15.77 -3.31 20.43
CA GLN A 80 -14.36 -3.51 20.11
C GLN A 80 -13.97 -4.99 20.20
N GLU A 81 -14.38 -5.68 21.28
CA GLU A 81 -14.12 -7.12 21.45
C GLU A 81 -14.81 -7.96 20.37
N ILE A 82 -16.07 -7.67 20.07
CA ILE A 82 -16.81 -8.40 19.02
C ILE A 82 -16.17 -8.18 17.64
N LEU A 83 -15.78 -6.95 17.31
CA LEU A 83 -15.06 -6.66 16.08
C LEU A 83 -13.74 -7.43 16.00
N HIS A 84 -12.99 -7.47 17.10
CA HIS A 84 -11.72 -8.19 17.19
C HIS A 84 -11.92 -9.70 17.05
N ALA A 85 -12.87 -10.29 17.80
CA ALA A 85 -13.22 -11.70 17.74
C ALA A 85 -13.70 -12.11 16.34
N LYS A 86 -14.54 -11.28 15.70
CA LYS A 86 -14.97 -11.48 14.31
C LYS A 86 -13.76 -11.49 13.37
N ALA A 87 -12.83 -10.55 13.51
CA ALA A 87 -11.62 -10.51 12.69
C ALA A 87 -10.74 -11.75 12.88
N ILE A 88 -10.59 -12.28 14.09
CA ILE A 88 -9.88 -13.54 14.37
C ILE A 88 -10.59 -14.71 13.69
N SER A 89 -11.90 -14.85 13.89
CA SER A 89 -12.70 -15.94 13.31
C SER A 89 -12.60 -15.95 11.77
N LEU A 90 -12.69 -14.78 11.14
CA LEU A 90 -12.53 -14.66 9.69
C LEU A 90 -11.13 -15.07 9.21
N ARG A 91 -10.08 -14.78 9.98
CA ARG A 91 -8.72 -15.24 9.67
C ARG A 91 -8.57 -16.74 9.80
N GLN A 92 -9.18 -17.36 10.81
CA GLN A 92 -9.22 -18.81 10.98
C GLN A 92 -9.95 -19.49 9.80
N GLN A 93 -10.99 -18.86 9.27
CA GLN A 93 -11.70 -19.28 8.05
C GLN A 93 -10.92 -19.01 6.75
N GLY A 94 -9.68 -18.52 6.85
CA GLY A 94 -8.81 -18.28 5.70
C GLY A 94 -8.97 -16.92 5.01
N LYS A 95 -9.81 -16.00 5.52
CA LYS A 95 -9.84 -14.61 5.04
C LYS A 95 -8.61 -13.82 5.51
N GLY A 96 -8.36 -12.69 4.87
CA GLY A 96 -7.20 -11.84 5.19
C GLY A 96 -5.89 -12.30 4.56
N LYS A 97 -5.88 -13.37 3.76
CA LYS A 97 -4.70 -13.84 2.99
C LYS A 97 -4.30 -12.92 1.84
N ARG A 98 -5.14 -11.92 1.52
CA ARG A 98 -4.93 -10.93 0.44
C ARG A 98 -4.51 -11.60 -0.90
N PRO A 99 -5.24 -12.61 -1.41
CA PRO A 99 -4.90 -13.26 -2.68
C PRO A 99 -4.88 -12.29 -3.88
N ASN A 100 -5.61 -11.18 -3.73
CA ASN A 100 -5.74 -10.11 -4.69
C ASN A 100 -4.73 -8.95 -4.46
N LYS A 101 -3.60 -9.19 -3.79
CA LYS A 101 -2.55 -8.20 -3.56
C LYS A 101 -1.88 -7.86 -4.91
N ALA A 102 -1.59 -6.58 -5.12
CA ALA A 102 -0.83 -6.17 -6.29
C ALA A 102 0.60 -6.73 -6.21
N GLN A 103 1.11 -7.25 -7.31
CA GLN A 103 2.45 -7.84 -7.40
C GLN A 103 3.37 -6.99 -8.28
N PRO A 104 4.69 -7.03 -8.04
CA PRO A 104 5.67 -6.40 -8.91
C PRO A 104 5.71 -7.08 -10.29
N ILE A 105 6.09 -6.30 -11.29
CA ILE A 105 6.35 -6.76 -12.66
C ILE A 105 7.76 -7.35 -12.69
N THR A 106 7.92 -8.54 -13.27
CA THR A 106 9.27 -9.13 -13.45
C THR A 106 9.95 -8.59 -14.71
N PRO A 107 11.29 -8.70 -14.82
CA PRO A 107 12.00 -8.29 -16.03
C PRO A 107 11.45 -8.95 -17.30
N GLU A 108 11.04 -10.22 -17.23
CA GLU A 108 10.49 -10.97 -18.37
C GLU A 108 9.10 -10.45 -18.77
N GLU A 109 8.27 -10.10 -17.78
CA GLU A 109 6.96 -9.47 -18.02
C GLU A 109 7.15 -8.08 -18.64
N GLU A 110 8.13 -7.31 -18.18
CA GLU A 110 8.47 -6.00 -18.76
C GLU A 110 8.96 -6.15 -20.21
N SER A 111 9.89 -7.07 -20.49
CA SER A 111 10.34 -7.37 -21.86
C SER A 111 9.18 -7.79 -22.76
N ALA A 112 8.27 -8.64 -22.27
CA ALA A 112 7.09 -9.04 -23.02
C ALA A 112 6.14 -7.86 -23.32
N LEU A 113 6.06 -6.84 -22.46
CA LEU A 113 5.29 -5.62 -22.74
C LEU A 113 5.91 -4.79 -23.86
N TRP A 114 7.23 -4.73 -23.95
CA TRP A 114 7.94 -4.11 -25.07
C TRP A 114 7.72 -4.89 -26.38
N GLU A 115 7.94 -6.19 -26.37
CA GLU A 115 7.79 -7.06 -27.54
C GLU A 115 6.35 -7.06 -28.09
N LYS A 116 5.35 -7.05 -27.21
CA LYS A 116 3.93 -6.99 -27.58
C LYS A 116 3.42 -5.58 -27.89
N GLY A 117 4.32 -4.60 -27.96
CA GLY A 117 3.98 -3.23 -28.31
C GLY A 117 3.03 -2.54 -27.31
N GLN A 118 3.09 -2.89 -26.03
CA GLN A 118 2.42 -2.12 -24.98
C GLN A 118 3.26 -0.95 -24.49
N LEU A 119 4.58 -1.01 -24.68
CA LEU A 119 5.57 0.04 -24.41
C LEU A 119 6.32 0.39 -25.70
N GLY A 120 6.68 1.67 -25.87
CA GLY A 120 7.30 2.18 -27.10
C GLY A 120 6.77 3.55 -27.51
N ASP A 121 6.99 3.91 -28.77
CA ASP A 121 6.77 5.28 -29.25
C ASP A 121 6.08 5.38 -30.61
N PHE A 122 5.34 4.36 -31.05
CA PHE A 122 4.73 4.32 -32.37
C PHE A 122 3.25 4.76 -32.42
N ASN A 123 2.61 5.01 -31.28
CA ASN A 123 1.29 5.65 -31.21
C ASN A 123 1.00 6.29 -29.83
N GLY A 124 -0.06 7.09 -29.74
CA GLY A 124 -0.42 7.82 -28.51
C GLY A 124 -0.71 6.94 -27.30
N LYS A 125 -1.32 5.76 -27.47
CA LYS A 125 -1.58 4.83 -26.36
C LYS A 125 -0.27 4.28 -25.79
N VAL A 126 0.58 3.79 -26.67
CA VAL A 126 1.85 3.12 -26.30
C VAL A 126 2.86 4.13 -25.73
N LEU A 127 2.91 5.33 -26.31
CA LEU A 127 3.74 6.42 -25.78
C LEU A 127 3.26 6.91 -24.41
N THR A 128 1.94 6.95 -24.18
CA THR A 128 1.38 7.26 -22.85
C THR A 128 1.71 6.17 -21.84
N ASN A 129 1.60 4.90 -22.24
CA ASN A 129 1.91 3.75 -21.40
C ASN A 129 3.37 3.76 -20.90
N VAL A 130 4.33 3.98 -21.81
CA VAL A 130 5.75 4.00 -21.43
C VAL A 130 6.10 5.21 -20.56
N ASN A 131 5.50 6.38 -20.81
CA ASN A 131 5.68 7.54 -19.94
C ASN A 131 5.01 7.35 -18.57
N PHE A 132 3.85 6.69 -18.50
CA PHE A 132 3.25 6.28 -17.23
C PHE A 132 4.18 5.36 -16.43
N LYS A 133 4.87 4.42 -17.11
CA LYS A 133 5.93 3.61 -16.50
C LYS A 133 7.10 4.43 -15.99
N ASN A 134 7.69 5.25 -16.85
CA ASN A 134 8.86 6.03 -16.51
C ASN A 134 8.59 6.99 -15.35
N LEU A 135 7.45 7.70 -15.34
CA LEU A 135 7.07 8.58 -14.23
C LEU A 135 6.83 7.80 -12.92
N THR A 136 6.27 6.59 -12.99
CA THR A 136 6.06 5.76 -11.79
C THR A 136 7.38 5.22 -11.23
N GLU A 137 8.26 4.71 -12.09
CA GLU A 137 9.49 4.04 -11.68
C GLU A 137 10.64 5.02 -11.40
N GLN A 138 10.80 6.07 -12.19
CA GLN A 138 11.93 7.00 -12.05
C GLN A 138 11.62 8.13 -11.06
N LEU A 139 10.38 8.64 -11.06
CA LEU A 139 9.98 9.76 -10.19
C LEU A 139 9.20 9.30 -8.95
N GLY A 140 8.83 8.01 -8.89
CA GLY A 140 8.13 7.47 -7.74
C GLY A 140 6.69 7.97 -7.61
N PHE A 141 6.01 8.25 -8.72
CA PHE A 141 4.60 8.67 -8.71
C PHE A 141 3.70 7.61 -8.08
N ARG A 142 2.61 8.04 -7.42
CA ARG A 142 1.52 7.17 -6.99
C ARG A 142 0.56 6.96 -8.14
N GLY A 143 0.19 5.70 -8.37
CA GLY A 143 -0.48 5.21 -9.57
C GLY A 143 -1.87 5.75 -9.92
N ARG A 144 -2.37 6.84 -9.33
CA ARG A 144 -3.62 7.47 -9.80
C ARG A 144 -3.66 8.97 -9.63
N GLN A 145 -3.74 9.45 -8.39
CA GLN A 145 -4.00 10.87 -8.10
C GLN A 145 -2.85 11.75 -8.59
N GLU A 146 -1.61 11.38 -8.26
CA GLU A 146 -0.42 12.14 -8.66
C GLU A 146 -0.27 12.20 -10.19
N HIS A 147 -0.52 11.11 -10.91
CA HIS A 147 -0.56 11.14 -12.38
C HIS A 147 -1.69 12.03 -12.91
N TYR A 148 -2.87 12.02 -12.30
CA TYR A 148 -4.01 12.81 -12.78
C TYR A 148 -3.83 14.31 -12.54
N ASP A 149 -3.22 14.69 -11.41
CA ASP A 149 -3.06 16.09 -11.01
C ASP A 149 -1.84 16.75 -11.64
N ALA A 150 -0.79 16.00 -11.96
CA ALA A 150 0.45 16.54 -12.50
C ALA A 150 0.25 17.27 -13.83
N CYS A 151 0.88 18.45 -13.92
CA CYS A 151 0.85 19.32 -15.08
C CYS A 151 2.25 19.46 -15.72
N VAL A 152 2.31 19.96 -16.96
CA VAL A 152 3.59 20.13 -17.68
C VAL A 152 4.48 21.17 -16.99
N GLU A 153 3.85 22.17 -16.37
CA GLU A 153 4.47 23.25 -15.61
C GLU A 153 5.22 22.75 -14.37
N ASP A 154 4.85 21.58 -13.86
CA ASP A 154 5.52 20.94 -12.73
C ASP A 154 6.81 20.23 -13.17
N VAL A 155 7.08 20.16 -14.47
CA VAL A 155 8.21 19.42 -15.05
C VAL A 155 9.22 20.37 -15.68
N ILE A 156 10.50 20.14 -15.40
CA ILE A 156 11.61 20.90 -15.97
C ILE A 156 12.57 19.96 -16.64
N ILE A 157 12.84 20.24 -17.92
CA ILE A 157 13.87 19.54 -18.67
C ILE A 157 15.13 20.40 -18.63
N ARG A 158 16.25 19.83 -18.17
CA ARG A 158 17.55 20.50 -18.14
C ARG A 158 18.61 19.65 -18.81
N GLN A 159 19.65 20.30 -19.29
CA GLN A 159 20.92 19.66 -19.64
C GLN A 159 21.93 19.98 -18.53
N ARG A 160 22.66 18.96 -18.09
CA ARG A 160 23.76 19.08 -17.12
C ARG A 160 25.06 19.45 -17.83
N GLU A 161 26.08 19.82 -17.06
CA GLU A 161 27.39 20.24 -17.59
C GLU A 161 28.10 19.13 -18.38
N ASP A 162 27.86 17.87 -18.00
CA ASP A 162 28.36 16.67 -18.69
C ASP A 162 27.56 16.32 -19.98
N GLY A 163 26.58 17.16 -20.35
CA GLY A 163 25.68 16.94 -21.49
C GLY A 163 24.49 16.04 -21.18
N THR A 164 24.42 15.42 -20.00
CA THR A 164 23.32 14.53 -19.59
C THR A 164 22.02 15.31 -19.48
N GLU A 165 20.97 14.83 -20.13
CA GLU A 165 19.65 15.44 -20.04
C GLU A 165 18.85 14.85 -18.88
N VAL A 166 18.07 15.69 -18.21
CA VAL A 166 17.29 15.28 -17.05
C VAL A 166 15.92 15.93 -17.07
N VAL A 167 14.92 15.13 -16.68
CA VAL A 167 13.56 15.58 -16.42
C VAL A 167 13.37 15.62 -14.91
N GLU A 168 13.22 16.81 -14.36
CA GLU A 168 12.97 17.06 -12.94
C GLU A 168 11.47 17.33 -12.72
N PHE A 169 10.89 16.74 -11.68
CA PHE A 169 9.53 17.03 -11.25
C PHE A 169 9.50 17.81 -9.94
N ARG A 170 8.85 18.97 -9.98
CA ARG A 170 8.57 19.81 -8.83
C ARG A 170 7.34 19.28 -8.10
N GLU A 171 7.59 18.47 -7.08
CA GLU A 171 6.52 17.87 -6.28
C GLU A 171 5.69 18.94 -5.57
N GLY A 172 4.42 19.05 -5.97
CA GLY A 172 3.39 19.78 -5.23
C GLY A 172 2.90 19.02 -3.99
N PRO A 173 1.92 19.56 -3.26
CA PRO A 173 1.33 18.87 -2.11
C PRO A 173 0.74 17.50 -2.51
N THR A 174 1.12 16.43 -1.81
CA THR A 174 0.57 15.08 -2.04
C THR A 174 -0.23 14.59 -0.83
N LYS A 175 -0.99 13.50 -0.99
CA LYS A 175 -1.85 12.91 0.07
C LYS A 175 -1.15 12.73 1.42
N THR A 176 0.16 12.43 1.42
CA THR A 176 0.95 12.20 2.64
C THR A 176 1.99 13.28 2.90
N ARG A 177 2.08 14.28 2.01
CA ARG A 177 2.98 15.43 2.10
C ARG A 177 2.21 16.67 1.68
N SER A 178 1.20 17.04 2.45
CA SER A 178 0.33 18.19 2.14
C SER A 178 1.02 19.55 2.32
N GLY A 179 2.29 19.57 2.74
CA GLY A 179 3.08 20.80 2.89
C GLY A 179 2.78 21.60 4.15
N GLY A 180 2.06 21.01 5.12
CA GLY A 180 1.87 21.62 6.45
C GLY A 180 3.19 21.82 7.19
N LEU A 181 3.23 22.74 8.16
CA LEU A 181 4.44 23.19 8.86
C LEU A 181 5.29 22.06 9.46
N THR A 182 4.67 20.94 9.82
CA THR A 182 5.33 19.78 10.44
C THR A 182 5.71 18.69 9.44
N ILE A 183 5.24 18.77 8.20
CA ILE A 183 5.48 17.74 7.19
C ILE A 183 6.72 18.12 6.38
N ARG A 184 7.79 17.34 6.57
CA ARG A 184 9.03 17.51 5.79
C ARG A 184 8.73 17.38 4.31
N ARG A 185 9.23 18.33 3.51
CA ARG A 185 9.32 18.21 2.05
C ARG A 185 10.38 17.19 1.67
N ARG A 186 10.34 16.73 0.42
CA ARG A 186 11.38 15.81 -0.07
C ARG A 186 12.64 16.64 -0.29
N THR A 187 13.76 16.18 0.23
CA THR A 187 15.06 16.87 0.13
C THR A 187 15.66 16.68 -1.25
N THR A 188 15.58 15.48 -1.79
CA THR A 188 16.05 15.18 -3.15
C THR A 188 14.96 15.46 -4.19
N PRO A 189 15.28 16.21 -5.26
CA PRO A 189 14.41 16.38 -6.41
C PRO A 189 14.08 15.03 -7.06
N GLN A 190 12.83 14.84 -7.47
CA GLN A 190 12.48 13.69 -8.29
C GLN A 190 13.02 13.94 -9.70
N ALA A 191 13.92 13.08 -10.16
CA ALA A 191 14.61 13.26 -11.42
C ALA A 191 14.68 11.96 -12.22
N MET A 192 14.59 12.09 -13.54
CA MET A 192 14.71 11.02 -14.50
C MET A 192 15.78 11.41 -15.50
N PHE A 193 16.87 10.65 -15.53
CA PHE A 193 18.06 10.94 -16.34
C PHE A 193 17.99 10.25 -17.70
N SER A 194 18.60 10.86 -18.71
CA SER A 194 18.84 10.22 -20.00
C SER A 194 19.81 9.06 -19.85
N THR A 195 19.67 8.08 -20.70
CA THR A 195 20.54 6.91 -20.83
C THR A 195 21.40 7.07 -22.08
N ASP A 196 21.28 6.16 -23.02
CA ASP A 196 21.96 6.09 -24.31
C ASP A 196 21.25 6.86 -25.44
N GLY A 197 20.14 7.56 -25.16
CA GLY A 197 19.30 8.15 -26.21
C GLY A 197 18.60 7.12 -27.09
N GLY A 198 18.63 5.84 -26.71
CA GLY A 198 18.06 4.73 -27.47
C GLY A 198 16.54 4.69 -27.45
N LYS A 199 15.98 3.61 -28.00
CA LYS A 199 14.51 3.43 -28.08
C LYS A 199 13.83 3.40 -26.70
N CYS A 200 14.56 2.96 -25.67
CA CYS A 200 14.08 2.88 -24.30
C CYS A 200 14.44 4.09 -23.43
N ASP A 201 15.16 5.07 -23.97
CA ASP A 201 15.61 6.25 -23.21
C ASP A 201 14.41 7.03 -22.66
N PRO A 202 14.33 7.20 -21.33
CA PRO A 202 13.12 7.73 -20.71
C PRO A 202 12.94 9.23 -20.95
N VAL A 203 14.03 10.00 -21.12
CA VAL A 203 13.99 11.44 -21.38
C VAL A 203 13.57 11.71 -22.83
N ARG A 204 14.11 10.96 -23.79
CA ARG A 204 13.71 10.98 -25.20
C ARG A 204 12.23 10.66 -25.36
N LEU A 205 11.76 9.59 -24.71
CA LEU A 205 10.34 9.19 -24.74
C LEU A 205 9.43 10.26 -24.12
N PHE A 206 9.89 10.93 -23.06
CA PHE A 206 9.13 12.00 -22.43
C PHE A 206 9.06 13.26 -23.31
N LYS A 207 10.17 13.67 -23.91
CA LYS A 207 10.20 14.78 -24.88
C LYS A 207 9.32 14.51 -26.09
N LEU A 208 9.37 13.29 -26.62
CA LEU A 208 8.49 12.86 -27.71
C LEU A 208 7.02 12.90 -27.29
N TRP A 209 6.71 12.55 -26.03
CA TRP A 209 5.35 12.65 -25.51
C TRP A 209 4.84 14.09 -25.51
N LEU A 210 5.67 15.04 -25.08
CA LEU A 210 5.33 16.47 -25.12
C LEU A 210 5.22 17.01 -26.56
N SER A 211 6.09 16.57 -27.47
CA SER A 211 6.06 17.05 -28.85
C SER A 211 4.80 16.63 -29.61
N LYS A 212 4.21 15.48 -29.27
CA LYS A 212 2.96 14.95 -29.85
C LYS A 212 1.68 15.58 -29.29
N ARG A 213 1.79 16.52 -28.35
CA ARG A 213 0.66 17.29 -27.81
C ARG A 213 0.17 18.34 -28.82
N PRO A 214 -1.13 18.68 -28.81
CA PRO A 214 -1.68 19.68 -29.74
C PRO A 214 -1.08 21.07 -29.49
N ALA A 215 -1.11 21.92 -30.53
CA ALA A 215 -0.68 23.31 -30.43
C ALA A 215 -1.42 24.05 -29.29
N GLY A 216 -0.66 24.85 -28.53
CA GLY A 216 -1.13 25.55 -27.33
C GLY A 216 -1.15 24.71 -26.05
N MET A 217 -0.88 23.40 -26.11
CA MET A 217 -0.81 22.51 -24.93
C MET A 217 0.58 21.89 -24.72
N LYS A 218 1.58 22.24 -25.54
CA LYS A 218 2.92 21.61 -25.48
C LYS A 218 3.62 21.85 -24.15
N ASN A 219 3.47 23.05 -23.59
CA ASN A 219 4.19 23.51 -22.40
C ASN A 219 3.25 23.84 -21.23
N THR A 220 1.97 23.45 -21.31
CA THR A 220 0.96 23.79 -20.28
C THR A 220 -0.09 22.70 -20.13
N GLY A 221 -0.73 22.70 -18.96
CA GLY A 221 -1.89 21.89 -18.64
C GLY A 221 -1.54 20.47 -18.20
N PRO A 222 -2.55 19.58 -18.12
CA PRO A 222 -2.39 18.25 -17.55
C PRO A 222 -1.37 17.42 -18.35
N LEU A 223 -0.51 16.65 -17.67
CA LEU A 223 0.41 15.72 -18.35
C LEU A 223 -0.35 14.70 -19.20
N TYR A 224 -1.45 14.15 -18.68
CA TYR A 224 -2.25 13.18 -19.39
C TYR A 224 -3.41 13.83 -20.15
N LEU A 225 -3.30 13.80 -21.48
CA LEU A 225 -4.35 14.21 -22.41
C LEU A 225 -5.03 12.97 -23.02
N SER A 226 -6.30 13.09 -23.38
CA SER A 226 -7.07 12.02 -24.00
C SER A 226 -6.51 11.69 -25.39
N ILE A 227 -6.31 10.39 -25.65
CA ILE A 227 -5.69 9.86 -26.87
C ILE A 227 -6.66 9.96 -28.04
N ILE A 228 -6.15 10.37 -29.21
CA ILE A 228 -6.89 10.29 -30.47
C ILE A 228 -6.70 8.90 -31.06
N ASN A 229 -7.78 8.12 -31.20
CA ASN A 229 -7.70 6.75 -31.70
C ASN A 229 -7.21 6.66 -33.16
N ARG A 230 -7.54 7.66 -33.98
CA ARG A 230 -7.14 7.76 -35.39
C ARG A 230 -6.70 9.18 -35.68
N PRO A 231 -5.45 9.56 -35.35
CA PRO A 231 -4.98 10.91 -35.56
C PRO A 231 -4.93 11.23 -37.05
N LYS A 232 -5.38 12.43 -37.43
CA LYS A 232 -5.33 12.91 -38.82
C LYS A 232 -3.92 13.30 -39.27
N SER A 233 -3.04 13.60 -38.33
CA SER A 233 -1.64 13.99 -38.55
C SER A 233 -0.73 13.08 -37.73
N ALA A 234 0.45 12.77 -38.27
CA ALA A 234 1.48 12.04 -37.56
C ALA A 234 2.05 12.81 -36.35
N ASP A 235 1.84 14.12 -36.27
CA ASP A 235 2.43 15.00 -35.26
C ASP A 235 1.56 15.22 -34.03
N VAL A 236 0.26 14.96 -34.10
CA VAL A 236 -0.68 15.24 -33.00
C VAL A 236 -1.45 13.98 -32.63
N TRP A 237 -1.16 13.42 -31.45
CA TRP A 237 -1.74 12.16 -30.99
C TRP A 237 -2.75 12.33 -29.85
N TYR A 238 -2.86 13.53 -29.30
CA TYR A 238 -3.70 13.82 -28.14
C TYR A 238 -4.66 14.98 -28.41
N THR A 239 -5.81 14.93 -27.76
CA THR A 239 -6.78 16.02 -27.73
C THR A 239 -6.40 17.08 -26.69
N LYS A 240 -7.08 18.23 -26.68
CA LYS A 240 -6.92 19.25 -25.63
C LYS A 240 -7.64 18.91 -24.32
N VAL A 241 -8.18 17.70 -24.18
CA VAL A 241 -8.99 17.27 -23.03
C VAL A 241 -8.15 16.39 -22.10
N ARG A 242 -8.22 16.63 -20.79
CA ARG A 242 -7.58 15.77 -19.78
C ARG A 242 -8.03 14.32 -19.91
N MET A 243 -7.12 13.36 -19.74
CA MET A 243 -7.48 11.95 -19.64
C MET A 243 -8.24 11.66 -18.34
N GLY A 244 -9.31 10.87 -18.42
CA GLY A 244 -10.10 10.50 -17.25
C GLY A 244 -9.28 9.78 -16.16
N GLN A 245 -9.49 10.15 -14.90
CA GLN A 245 -8.80 9.56 -13.74
C GLN A 245 -9.00 8.04 -13.63
N ASN A 246 -10.15 7.54 -14.08
CA ASN A 246 -10.44 6.11 -14.15
C ASN A 246 -9.60 5.40 -15.21
N THR A 247 -9.37 6.04 -16.36
CA THR A 247 -8.52 5.52 -17.43
C THR A 247 -7.08 5.43 -16.95
N ILE A 248 -6.54 6.51 -16.36
CA ILE A 248 -5.18 6.53 -15.79
C ILE A 248 -5.02 5.43 -14.74
N GLY A 249 -6.00 5.32 -13.81
CA GLY A 249 -6.00 4.31 -12.75
C GLY A 249 -6.04 2.85 -13.23
N ASN A 250 -6.32 2.61 -14.50
CA ASN A 250 -6.41 1.28 -15.11
C ASN A 250 -5.32 1.01 -16.17
N LEU A 251 -4.36 1.92 -16.40
CA LEU A 251 -3.34 1.77 -17.45
C LEU A 251 -2.54 0.48 -17.32
N MET A 252 -2.00 0.16 -16.13
CA MET A 252 -1.23 -1.07 -15.94
C MET A 252 -2.08 -2.32 -16.13
N LYS A 253 -3.34 -2.30 -15.67
CA LYS A 253 -4.28 -3.40 -15.88
C LYS A 253 -4.55 -3.61 -17.37
N SER A 254 -4.66 -2.52 -18.14
CA SER A 254 -4.83 -2.59 -19.60
C SER A 254 -3.58 -3.06 -20.32
N MET A 255 -2.38 -2.70 -19.87
CA MET A 255 -1.12 -3.21 -20.45
C MET A 255 -0.95 -4.70 -20.17
N ALA A 256 -1.20 -5.10 -18.91
CA ALA A 256 -1.04 -6.47 -18.46
C ALA A 256 -2.01 -7.47 -19.13
N SER A 257 -3.08 -7.02 -19.77
CA SER A 257 -4.06 -7.94 -20.39
C SER A 257 -3.49 -8.78 -21.53
N CYS A 258 -2.34 -8.38 -22.11
CA CYS A 258 -1.64 -9.18 -23.11
C CYS A 258 -0.67 -10.21 -22.51
N LEU A 259 -0.44 -10.19 -21.19
CA LEU A 259 0.48 -11.09 -20.50
C LEU A 259 -0.26 -12.37 -20.08
N ARG A 260 0.40 -13.52 -20.23
CA ARG A 260 -0.08 -14.80 -19.69
C ARG A 260 0.43 -14.95 -18.27
N THR A 261 -0.19 -14.23 -17.33
CA THR A 261 0.21 -14.22 -15.92
C THR A 261 -1.02 -14.31 -15.04
N ASN A 262 -0.94 -15.10 -13.97
CA ASN A 262 -1.97 -15.17 -12.93
C ASN A 262 -1.82 -14.02 -11.92
N LYS A 263 -0.79 -13.19 -12.07
CA LYS A 263 -0.51 -12.08 -11.18
C LYS A 263 -1.52 -10.96 -11.35
N LYS A 264 -1.91 -10.35 -10.24
CA LYS A 264 -2.73 -9.15 -10.26
C LYS A 264 -1.87 -7.91 -10.48
N LEU A 265 -1.61 -7.58 -11.74
CA LEU A 265 -0.87 -6.40 -12.13
C LEU A 265 -1.77 -5.15 -12.12
N THR A 266 -1.44 -4.20 -11.24
CA THR A 266 -2.15 -2.92 -11.10
C THR A 266 -1.12 -1.80 -11.07
N ASN A 267 -1.55 -0.54 -11.14
CA ASN A 267 -0.63 0.61 -11.09
C ASN A 267 0.23 0.61 -9.81
N HIS A 268 -0.29 0.10 -8.68
CA HIS A 268 0.51 -0.05 -7.47
C HIS A 268 1.63 -1.11 -7.61
N GLY A 269 1.45 -2.11 -8.48
CA GLY A 269 2.46 -3.13 -8.80
C GLY A 269 3.72 -2.53 -9.41
N MET A 270 3.62 -1.51 -10.26
CA MET A 270 4.79 -0.83 -10.84
C MET A 270 5.64 -0.12 -9.77
N ARG A 271 4.99 0.52 -8.80
CA ARG A 271 5.71 1.12 -7.67
C ARG A 271 6.40 0.05 -6.81
N LYS A 272 5.83 -1.16 -6.71
CA LYS A 272 6.52 -2.30 -6.09
C LYS A 272 7.71 -2.76 -6.92
N THR A 273 7.60 -2.76 -8.24
CA THR A 273 8.72 -3.04 -9.14
C THR A 273 9.90 -2.10 -8.85
N LEU A 274 9.65 -0.80 -8.73
CA LEU A 274 10.66 0.18 -8.34
C LEU A 274 11.36 -0.17 -7.03
N VAL A 275 10.59 -0.38 -5.96
CA VAL A 275 11.15 -0.74 -4.64
C VAL A 275 11.96 -2.05 -4.72
N SER A 276 11.43 -3.05 -5.43
CA SER A 276 12.09 -4.35 -5.61
C SER A 276 13.41 -4.22 -6.39
N LYS A 277 13.43 -3.45 -7.50
CA LYS A 277 14.64 -3.19 -8.29
C LYS A 277 15.73 -2.54 -7.43
N LEU A 278 15.40 -1.48 -6.68
CA LEU A 278 16.37 -0.77 -5.83
C LEU A 278 16.90 -1.67 -4.70
N LYS A 279 16.04 -2.45 -4.05
CA LYS A 279 16.46 -3.42 -3.02
C LYS A 279 17.41 -4.48 -3.59
N LYS A 280 17.08 -5.05 -4.76
CA LYS A 280 17.92 -6.06 -5.42
C LYS A 280 19.28 -5.52 -5.83
N SER A 281 19.38 -4.22 -6.14
CA SER A 281 20.65 -3.54 -6.39
C SER A 281 21.43 -3.16 -5.13
N GLY A 282 21.00 -3.61 -3.94
CA GLY A 282 21.71 -3.37 -2.68
C GLY A 282 21.58 -1.94 -2.14
N GLN A 283 20.62 -1.14 -2.62
CA GLN A 283 20.44 0.24 -2.16
C GLN A 283 19.90 0.28 -0.73
N PRO A 284 20.41 1.18 0.13
CA PRO A 284 19.98 1.25 1.52
C PRO A 284 18.55 1.80 1.63
N ARG A 285 17.83 1.38 2.68
CA ARG A 285 16.39 1.64 2.85
C ARG A 285 16.05 3.13 2.91
N ASN A 286 16.91 3.95 3.53
CA ASN A 286 16.75 5.40 3.59
C ASN A 286 16.74 6.04 2.20
N VAL A 287 17.64 5.63 1.30
CA VAL A 287 17.71 6.12 -0.09
C VAL A 287 16.45 5.70 -0.86
N ILE A 288 16.01 4.45 -0.69
CA ILE A 288 14.76 3.98 -1.31
C ILE A 288 13.57 4.81 -0.81
N CYS A 289 13.50 5.11 0.49
CA CYS A 289 12.44 5.97 1.05
C CYS A 289 12.45 7.37 0.46
N GLU A 290 13.62 7.92 0.19
CA GLU A 290 13.76 9.24 -0.44
C GLU A 290 13.25 9.23 -1.88
N ILE A 291 13.68 8.29 -2.71
CA ILE A 291 13.21 8.16 -4.11
C ILE A 291 11.70 7.91 -4.15
N THR A 292 11.21 7.00 -3.31
CA THR A 292 9.80 6.60 -3.32
C THR A 292 8.90 7.56 -2.54
N GLY A 293 9.43 8.45 -1.70
CA GLY A 293 8.66 9.38 -0.89
C GLY A 293 7.97 8.77 0.34
N HIS A 294 8.45 7.62 0.83
CA HIS A 294 7.98 7.07 2.11
C HIS A 294 8.50 7.92 3.27
N ALA A 295 7.67 8.12 4.31
CA ALA A 295 8.05 8.94 5.47
C ALA A 295 8.89 8.17 6.50
N ARG A 296 8.81 6.84 6.49
CA ARG A 296 9.48 5.94 7.43
C ARG A 296 9.94 4.69 6.70
N GLU A 297 11.08 4.13 7.13
CA GLU A 297 11.60 2.90 6.56
C GLU A 297 10.69 1.70 6.77
N SER A 298 9.97 1.63 7.89
CA SER A 298 8.98 0.56 8.13
C SER A 298 7.84 0.54 7.11
N SER A 299 7.62 1.64 6.37
CA SER A 299 6.66 1.64 5.26
C SER A 299 7.14 0.82 4.05
N LEU A 300 8.42 0.42 4.01
CA LEU A 300 8.96 -0.49 3.01
C LEU A 300 8.74 -1.97 3.36
N ASP A 301 8.28 -2.29 4.58
CA ASP A 301 8.03 -3.67 5.04
C ASP A 301 6.91 -4.34 4.22
N ASP A 302 5.91 -3.57 3.79
CA ASP A 302 4.85 -4.06 2.90
C ASP A 302 5.36 -4.53 1.51
N TYR A 303 6.61 -4.15 1.19
CA TYR A 303 7.35 -4.52 -0.02
C TYR A 303 8.48 -5.53 0.26
N ASP A 304 8.70 -5.93 1.52
CA ASP A 304 9.62 -7.01 1.91
C ASP A 304 8.92 -8.36 1.67
N GLU A 305 8.77 -8.72 0.40
CA GLU A 305 8.40 -10.08 0.00
C GLU A 305 9.66 -10.81 -0.45
N ILE A 306 9.91 -11.98 0.11
CA ILE A 306 10.92 -12.91 -0.41
C ILE A 306 10.42 -13.33 -1.79
N ASP A 307 11.12 -12.94 -2.85
CA ASP A 307 10.75 -13.37 -4.20
C ASP A 307 10.94 -14.88 -4.36
N GLU A 308 10.27 -15.47 -5.36
CA GLU A 308 10.30 -16.93 -5.53
C GLU A 308 11.71 -17.47 -5.79
N ASN A 309 12.60 -16.70 -6.42
CA ASN A 309 13.97 -17.14 -6.69
C ASN A 309 14.79 -17.18 -5.40
N HIS A 310 14.70 -16.14 -4.56
CA HIS A 310 15.31 -16.10 -3.25
C HIS A 310 14.71 -17.19 -2.34
N ARG A 311 13.38 -17.41 -2.41
CA ARG A 311 12.74 -18.49 -1.66
C ARG A 311 13.21 -19.88 -2.13
N LYS A 312 13.39 -20.06 -3.44
CA LYS A 312 13.93 -21.28 -4.04
C LYS A 312 15.37 -21.51 -3.60
N GLU A 313 16.20 -20.48 -3.62
CA GLU A 313 17.58 -20.54 -3.12
C GLU A 313 17.62 -20.92 -1.64
N LEU A 314 16.83 -20.24 -0.79
CA LEU A 314 16.71 -20.59 0.62
C LEU A 314 16.22 -22.04 0.79
N SER A 315 15.28 -22.50 -0.03
CA SER A 315 14.82 -23.89 0.00
C SER A 315 15.92 -24.88 -0.38
N GLN A 316 16.75 -24.54 -1.36
CA GLN A 316 17.89 -25.36 -1.80
C GLN A 316 18.98 -25.42 -0.74
N ILE A 317 19.23 -24.30 -0.05
CA ILE A 317 20.14 -24.24 1.11
C ILE A 317 19.59 -25.13 2.24
N ILE A 318 18.31 -24.97 2.61
CA ILE A 318 17.67 -25.75 3.67
C ILE A 318 17.69 -27.25 3.37
N SER A 319 17.53 -27.64 2.10
CA SER A 319 17.56 -29.04 1.69
C SER A 319 18.97 -29.62 1.55
N GLY A 320 20.03 -28.82 1.77
CA GLY A 320 21.42 -29.23 1.54
C GLY A 320 21.78 -29.42 0.07
N TYR A 321 20.94 -28.95 -0.87
CA TYR A 321 21.22 -29.04 -2.30
C TYR A 321 22.28 -28.03 -2.75
N LYS A 322 22.31 -26.86 -2.10
CA LYS A 322 23.28 -25.81 -2.34
C LYS A 322 24.10 -25.60 -1.07
N GLU A 323 25.42 -25.75 -1.16
CA GLU A 323 26.31 -25.41 -0.05
C GLU A 323 26.33 -23.89 0.17
N VAL A 324 26.31 -23.48 1.43
CA VAL A 324 26.50 -22.08 1.80
C VAL A 324 27.99 -21.79 1.70
N SER A 325 28.39 -21.05 0.66
CA SER A 325 29.75 -20.54 0.56
C SER A 325 30.02 -19.60 1.75
N ASN A 326 30.88 -20.00 2.68
CA ASN A 326 31.38 -19.14 3.75
C ASN A 326 32.37 -18.11 3.19
N GLU A 327 31.93 -17.23 2.29
CA GLU A 327 32.72 -16.07 1.87
C GLU A 327 32.50 -14.93 2.86
N ASN A 328 32.98 -15.10 4.10
CA ASN A 328 33.11 -14.02 5.09
C ASN A 328 34.21 -14.32 6.13
N GLN A 329 35.33 -14.91 5.69
CA GLN A 329 36.60 -14.90 6.42
C GLN A 329 37.77 -14.70 5.43
N ALA A 330 37.85 -13.51 4.83
CA ALA A 330 39.07 -13.00 4.20
C ALA A 330 38.94 -11.49 3.98
N ASN A 331 38.89 -10.72 5.06
CA ASN A 331 39.19 -9.28 5.01
C ASN A 331 39.84 -8.87 6.33
N GLU A 332 41.01 -9.44 6.58
CA GLU A 332 41.98 -8.84 7.49
C GLU A 332 43.38 -8.91 6.86
N VAL A 333 43.94 -7.72 6.64
CA VAL A 333 45.35 -7.40 6.40
C VAL A 333 45.97 -7.77 5.05
N SER A 334 45.87 -6.83 4.09
CA SER A 334 47.00 -6.53 3.21
C SER A 334 47.11 -5.01 3.03
N ARG A 335 47.83 -4.36 3.95
CA ARG A 335 48.48 -3.07 3.69
C ARG A 335 49.94 -3.38 3.44
N GLN A 336 50.30 -3.55 2.17
CA GLN A 336 51.70 -3.54 1.78
C GLN A 336 52.20 -2.10 1.76
N ASN A 337 53.36 -1.95 2.40
CA ASN A 337 54.19 -0.77 2.45
C ASN A 337 54.68 -0.37 1.05
N THR A 338 54.69 0.92 0.79
CA THR A 338 55.74 1.55 -0.01
C THR A 338 56.10 2.87 0.66
N ALA A 339 57.32 2.90 1.20
CA ALA A 339 57.98 4.07 1.74
C ALA A 339 58.37 5.01 0.59
N ASN A 340 58.35 6.33 0.85
CA ASN A 340 59.31 7.27 0.29
C ASN A 340 59.63 8.29 1.39
N GLU A 341 60.94 8.49 1.58
CA GLU A 341 61.61 9.19 2.67
C GLU A 341 61.71 10.71 2.48
N ALA A 342 62.15 11.36 3.57
CA ALA A 342 62.78 12.68 3.74
C ALA A 342 61.83 13.89 3.87
N SER A 343 62.02 14.84 4.79
CA SER A 343 62.98 15.08 5.87
C SER A 343 62.48 16.28 6.70
N ASN A 344 62.69 16.28 8.02
CA ASN A 344 63.19 17.41 8.85
C ASN A 344 62.67 17.39 10.31
N GLN A 345 63.52 16.80 11.16
CA GLN A 345 64.07 17.28 12.45
C GLN A 345 63.24 18.09 13.47
N GLU A 346 63.20 17.50 14.68
CA GLU A 346 63.37 18.05 16.05
C GLU A 346 62.39 19.14 16.54
N ILE A 347 61.76 19.03 17.72
CA ILE A 347 62.38 19.10 19.05
C ILE A 347 61.57 18.29 20.08
N ALA A 348 62.31 17.65 21.00
CA ALA A 348 61.86 16.81 22.11
C ALA A 348 61.21 17.56 23.29
N VAL A 349 60.27 16.90 24.00
CA VAL A 349 60.24 16.83 25.48
C VAL A 349 59.66 15.48 25.94
N GLN A 350 60.35 14.88 26.93
CA GLN A 350 60.12 13.62 27.65
C GLN A 350 58.75 13.54 28.36
N TYR A 351 58.13 12.38 28.65
CA TYR A 351 58.54 11.39 29.66
C TYR A 351 58.03 9.95 29.38
N LYS A 352 58.86 8.96 29.74
CA LYS A 352 58.72 7.49 29.64
C LYS A 352 57.78 6.92 30.73
N ARG A 353 56.77 6.09 30.38
CA ARG A 353 56.65 4.59 30.38
C ARG A 353 56.57 3.86 31.76
N THR A 354 55.35 3.33 32.08
CA THR A 354 54.89 1.92 32.40
C THR A 354 55.73 0.96 33.28
N PRO A 355 55.23 -0.25 33.70
CA PRO A 355 53.92 -0.74 34.21
C PRO A 355 54.09 -1.73 35.43
N LEU A 356 53.02 -2.38 35.95
CA LEU A 356 52.89 -3.83 36.30
C LEU A 356 51.75 -4.16 37.29
N VAL A 357 51.42 -5.46 37.36
CA VAL A 357 50.12 -6.12 37.67
C VAL A 357 50.17 -6.88 39.06
N PRO A 358 49.31 -7.88 39.39
CA PRO A 358 48.25 -7.88 40.44
C PRO A 358 48.50 -8.81 41.66
N ILE A 359 47.81 -8.66 42.81
CA ILE A 359 47.65 -9.74 43.84
C ILE A 359 46.31 -9.65 44.61
N TYR A 360 45.72 -10.82 44.91
CA TYR A 360 44.47 -11.08 45.66
C TYR A 360 44.63 -11.12 47.20
N HIS A 361 43.48 -10.92 47.88
CA HIS A 361 43.02 -11.42 49.21
C HIS A 361 43.85 -11.20 50.49
N VAL A 362 43.21 -10.67 51.56
CA VAL A 362 42.74 -11.44 52.75
C VAL A 362 42.15 -10.50 53.84
N GLN A 363 41.09 -11.03 54.44
CA GLN A 363 40.27 -10.74 55.63
C GLN A 363 40.96 -10.29 56.95
N GLN A 364 40.22 -9.49 57.75
CA GLN A 364 40.02 -9.50 59.24
C GLN A 364 39.93 -8.06 59.80
N GLN A 365 39.31 -7.70 60.92
CA GLN A 365 38.17 -8.12 61.77
C GLN A 365 38.13 -7.10 62.95
N GLY A 366 36.95 -6.80 63.52
CA GLY A 366 36.78 -6.15 64.85
C GLY A 366 36.78 -4.61 64.87
N GLN A 367 36.01 -3.83 65.64
CA GLN A 367 35.12 -4.00 66.81
C GLN A 367 34.10 -2.82 66.80
N MET A 368 32.78 -3.04 66.89
CA MET A 368 31.90 -2.93 68.07
C MET A 368 31.87 -1.60 68.87
N HIS A 369 30.73 -0.89 68.77
CA HIS A 369 30.01 -0.27 69.91
C HIS A 369 28.49 -0.22 69.63
N GLN A 370 27.70 -0.54 70.66
CA GLN A 370 26.23 -0.67 70.68
C GLN A 370 25.51 0.66 71.00
N ALA A 371 24.26 0.83 70.51
CA ALA A 371 23.10 1.26 71.33
C ALA A 371 21.75 1.06 70.59
N MET A 372 20.99 0.06 71.07
CA MET A 372 19.54 -0.02 71.34
C MET A 372 18.51 0.72 70.45
N GLY A 373 17.55 -0.04 69.90
CA GLY A 373 16.22 0.48 69.54
C GLY A 373 15.39 -0.31 68.52
N SER A 374 14.82 -1.45 68.95
CA SER A 374 13.53 -2.01 68.50
C SER A 374 13.33 -2.52 67.05
N ASN A 375 13.31 -3.85 66.90
CA ASN A 375 12.73 -4.67 65.81
C ASN A 375 11.69 -5.62 66.48
N PRO A 376 10.69 -6.26 65.81
CA PRO A 376 10.91 -7.24 64.74
C PRO A 376 9.83 -7.19 63.61
N GLY A 377 9.91 -7.89 62.48
CA GLY A 377 10.72 -9.06 62.17
C GLY A 377 10.93 -9.30 60.67
N PHE A 378 12.20 -9.56 60.40
CA PHE A 378 12.84 -10.35 59.34
C PHE A 378 12.25 -11.80 59.26
N GLN A 379 12.40 -12.66 58.25
CA GLN A 379 13.36 -12.77 57.13
C GLN A 379 12.91 -13.89 56.15
N PRO A 380 13.59 -14.07 54.99
CA PRO A 380 13.38 -15.09 53.97
C PRO A 380 14.31 -16.31 54.14
N ALA A 381 14.06 -17.37 53.36
CA ALA A 381 15.02 -18.43 53.07
C ALA A 381 14.84 -18.95 51.63
N GLU A 382 15.95 -19.41 51.06
CA GLU A 382 16.21 -19.76 49.67
C GLU A 382 15.81 -21.20 49.26
N PHE A 383 15.95 -21.46 47.95
CA PHE A 383 16.13 -22.74 47.23
C PHE A 383 14.96 -23.71 47.02
N SER A 384 14.51 -23.86 45.76
CA SER A 384 14.76 -25.04 44.89
C SER A 384 13.77 -25.18 43.70
N GLY A 385 14.31 -25.55 42.52
CA GLY A 385 13.74 -26.52 41.56
C GLY A 385 12.48 -26.23 40.72
N PHE A 386 12.68 -26.00 39.40
CA PHE A 386 11.84 -26.44 38.25
C PHE A 386 10.39 -25.87 38.10
N PRO A 387 9.78 -25.91 36.88
CA PRO A 387 9.04 -24.78 36.28
C PRO A 387 7.53 -24.84 36.52
N PRO A 388 6.77 -23.73 36.32
CA PRO A 388 5.33 -23.81 36.30
C PRO A 388 4.84 -24.32 34.92
N ARG A 389 4.20 -25.48 34.96
CA ARG A 389 3.31 -26.00 33.91
C ARG A 389 2.22 -24.98 33.56
N PHE A 390 1.98 -24.81 32.27
CA PHE A 390 0.77 -24.20 31.71
C PHE A 390 -0.48 -24.98 32.12
N PRO A 391 -1.59 -24.33 32.50
CA PRO A 391 -2.92 -24.90 32.34
C PRO A 391 -3.45 -24.57 30.94
N LEU A 392 -3.60 -25.62 30.13
CA LEU A 392 -4.44 -25.67 28.94
C LEU A 392 -5.92 -25.75 29.34
N GLN A 393 -6.78 -25.24 28.45
CA GLN A 393 -8.25 -25.38 28.38
C GLN A 393 -9.10 -24.58 29.37
N SER A 394 -9.64 -23.46 28.87
CA SER A 394 -11.03 -23.07 29.16
C SER A 394 -11.87 -23.34 27.92
N GLN A 395 -12.64 -24.44 27.96
CA GLN A 395 -13.71 -24.73 27.01
C GLN A 395 -14.90 -23.83 27.33
N PHE A 396 -15.29 -22.93 26.43
CA PHE A 396 -16.60 -22.28 26.50
C PHE A 396 -17.63 -23.17 25.79
N ARG A 397 -18.51 -23.75 26.60
CA ARG A 397 -19.69 -24.53 26.21
C ARG A 397 -20.79 -23.55 25.76
N MET A 398 -21.21 -23.60 24.50
CA MET A 398 -22.52 -23.06 24.10
C MET A 398 -23.58 -24.09 24.45
N GLU A 399 -24.52 -23.73 25.31
CA GLU A 399 -25.70 -24.55 25.59
C GLU A 399 -26.64 -24.52 24.39
N ALA A 400 -26.89 -25.70 23.82
CA ALA A 400 -27.91 -25.95 22.82
C ALA A 400 -29.23 -26.24 23.53
N PHE A 401 -30.27 -25.46 23.24
CA PHE A 401 -31.64 -25.86 23.55
C PHE A 401 -32.11 -26.88 22.50
N SER A 402 -32.34 -28.11 22.95
CA SER A 402 -32.99 -29.18 22.18
C SER A 402 -34.22 -29.64 22.95
N CYS A 403 -35.39 -29.52 22.35
CA CYS A 403 -36.57 -30.31 22.67
C CYS A 403 -37.12 -30.88 21.34
N ALA A 404 -37.10 -32.21 21.22
CA ALA A 404 -37.80 -33.03 20.22
C ALA A 404 -39.07 -33.60 20.89
N ALA A 405 -40.22 -33.92 20.29
CA ALA A 405 -40.75 -34.12 18.92
C ALA A 405 -42.32 -34.21 19.04
N PRO A 406 -43.12 -34.72 18.07
CA PRO A 406 -43.18 -34.58 16.61
C PRO A 406 -44.52 -33.94 16.12
N VAL A 407 -44.62 -33.69 14.81
CA VAL A 407 -45.66 -32.96 14.04
C VAL A 407 -47.05 -33.67 14.03
N PRO A 408 -48.17 -32.95 13.81
CA PRO A 408 -48.76 -33.00 12.47
C PRO A 408 -49.18 -31.62 11.90
N SER A 409 -49.17 -31.59 10.58
CA SER A 409 -49.47 -30.50 9.64
C SER A 409 -50.74 -29.72 9.94
N GLN A 410 -50.67 -28.38 9.84
CA GLN A 410 -51.73 -27.57 9.23
C GLN A 410 -51.21 -26.19 8.80
N ASN A 411 -51.68 -25.78 7.63
CA ASN A 411 -51.32 -24.61 6.84
C ASN A 411 -51.48 -23.28 7.60
N TYR A 412 -50.59 -22.32 7.37
CA TYR A 412 -50.99 -20.93 7.09
C TYR A 412 -49.89 -20.16 6.34
N THR A 413 -50.32 -19.66 5.19
CA THR A 413 -49.73 -18.78 4.18
C THR A 413 -48.61 -17.82 4.58
N GLY A 414 -47.52 -17.86 3.81
CA GLY A 414 -46.54 -16.77 3.71
C GLY A 414 -47.02 -15.71 2.71
N CYS A 415 -46.88 -14.44 3.09
CA CYS A 415 -47.19 -13.31 2.22
C CYS A 415 -45.91 -12.88 1.48
N THR A 416 -45.80 -13.27 0.21
CA THR A 416 -44.85 -12.71 -0.76
C THR A 416 -45.62 -11.79 -1.71
N PHE A 417 -45.26 -10.52 -1.78
CA PHE A 417 -45.77 -9.61 -2.80
C PHE A 417 -44.85 -9.66 -4.02
N ASN A 418 -45.29 -10.35 -5.08
CA ASN A 418 -44.81 -10.17 -6.44
C ASN A 418 -45.85 -9.37 -7.23
N PHE A 419 -45.43 -8.27 -7.85
CA PHE A 419 -46.20 -7.58 -8.87
C PHE A 419 -46.08 -8.36 -10.19
N PHE A 420 -47.21 -8.84 -10.73
CA PHE A 420 -47.35 -9.20 -12.14
C PHE A 420 -48.29 -8.20 -12.82
N SER A 421 -47.80 -7.55 -13.88
CA SER A 421 -48.66 -6.98 -14.92
C SER A 421 -48.75 -7.98 -16.08
N ARG A 422 -49.97 -8.15 -16.58
CA ARG A 422 -50.43 -9.08 -17.62
C ARG A 422 -49.57 -9.12 -18.90
N ASP A 423 -49.27 -10.33 -19.35
CA ASP A 423 -48.95 -10.65 -20.74
C ASP A 423 -50.23 -10.91 -21.56
N SER A 424 -50.24 -10.45 -22.80
CA SER A 424 -51.05 -11.01 -23.89
C SER A 424 -50.11 -11.43 -25.02
N GLN A 425 -50.14 -12.71 -25.40
CA GLN A 425 -49.31 -13.28 -26.46
C GLN A 425 -49.75 -12.83 -27.87
N ASN A 426 -48.78 -12.62 -28.77
CA ASN A 426 -48.70 -13.27 -30.09
C ASN A 426 -47.39 -12.93 -30.83
N SER A 427 -46.94 -13.89 -31.65
CA SER A 427 -45.65 -14.18 -32.30
C SER A 427 -44.99 -13.09 -33.21
N PRO A 428 -43.71 -13.26 -33.66
CA PRO A 428 -42.82 -12.17 -34.12
C PRO A 428 -42.78 -11.94 -35.64
N PRO A 429 -42.33 -10.76 -36.12
CA PRO A 429 -41.23 -10.78 -37.11
C PRO A 429 -40.25 -9.56 -37.11
N GLN A 430 -38.96 -9.88 -37.30
CA GLN A 430 -37.88 -9.23 -38.08
C GLN A 430 -37.46 -7.73 -37.97
N PRO A 431 -36.19 -7.40 -38.33
CA PRO A 431 -35.50 -6.19 -37.91
C PRO A 431 -35.71 -5.00 -38.85
N GLN A 432 -35.97 -3.81 -38.30
CA GLN A 432 -36.07 -2.57 -39.08
C GLN A 432 -34.86 -1.65 -38.93
N LYS A 433 -34.55 -1.04 -40.08
CA LYS A 433 -33.34 -0.32 -40.49
C LYS A 433 -33.19 1.06 -39.83
N LYS A 434 -31.93 1.48 -39.74
CA LYS A 434 -31.44 2.84 -39.51
C LYS A 434 -32.24 3.89 -40.29
N ARG A 435 -32.63 4.99 -39.64
CA ARG A 435 -32.97 6.25 -40.32
C ARG A 435 -31.98 7.35 -39.93
N ARG A 436 -31.39 7.95 -40.98
CA ARG A 436 -30.64 9.21 -40.97
C ARG A 436 -31.60 10.36 -40.67
N ALA A 437 -31.18 11.31 -39.85
CA ALA A 437 -31.82 12.62 -39.75
C ALA A 437 -31.17 13.56 -40.80
N TYR A 438 -32.00 14.13 -41.66
CA TYR A 438 -31.65 15.27 -42.51
C TYR A 438 -32.05 16.55 -41.77
N ILE A 439 -31.16 17.54 -41.81
CA ILE A 439 -31.40 18.92 -41.41
C ILE A 439 -31.97 19.64 -42.64
N ILE A 440 -33.06 20.39 -42.47
CA ILE A 440 -33.56 21.36 -43.45
C ILE A 440 -33.34 22.74 -42.83
N GLU A 441 -32.53 23.55 -43.52
CA GLU A 441 -32.46 25.01 -43.42
C GLU A 441 -33.20 25.61 -44.63
N SER A 442 -33.44 26.92 -44.56
CA SER A 442 -34.08 27.86 -45.51
C SER A 442 -35.60 27.95 -45.44
N ASP A 443 -36.23 29.10 -45.66
CA ASP A 443 -35.94 30.54 -45.51
C ASP A 443 -37.30 31.24 -45.76
N ASP A 444 -37.48 32.42 -45.17
CA ASP A 444 -38.23 33.58 -45.65
C ASP A 444 -39.78 33.65 -45.79
N GLU A 445 -40.24 34.86 -45.42
CA GLU A 445 -41.44 35.64 -45.79
C GLU A 445 -42.83 35.26 -45.23
N ASP A 446 -43.27 35.99 -44.20
CA ASP A 446 -44.20 37.15 -44.33
C ASP A 446 -44.24 38.00 -43.04
#